data_AF-A0A6G9H1E1-F1
#
_entry.id   AF-A0A6G9H1E1-F1
#
_cell.length_a   1.000
_cell.length_b   1.000
_cell.length_c   1.000
_cell.angle_alpha   90.00
_cell.angle_beta   90.00
_cell.angle_gamma   90.00
#
_symmetry.space_group_name_H-M   'P 1'
#
loop_
_entity.id
_entity.type
_entity.pdbx_description
1 polymer ?
#
loop_
_entity_poly.entity_id
_entity_poly.type
_entity_poly.pdbx_seq_one_letter_code
_entity_poly.pdbx_strand_id
1 'polypeptide(L)'
;MTRGESMAERKLRRLQVNRTDQLAHIRAELVRLGDHESLRQLDASVAEWRKSEGTAPYDPVTTLMRQVTEEMKTALRDLGFAQERLDTVVVCSFPQNDVSAQMTPFDDGSGLVEVSDSIITLAGLYGQFSGIGLARIGARGALRGMIEAFRAAREGAMGGDPAVLTALLRYYNVNQRVFGKSAKLGHRASPQVMEIGSLVTLQAARFVIGHELAHHVLEHRTPLSAFSPGEHVPACTGDQRLELDADLLAHRATERASEREFAGTAAEPAIQFSSLLGPLVAMLAVHVTEEALFVRSGTTHPPARTRAKLLLDRIDEGERNVATLFLGTLLTATERSAVFDGSAPVFDWEWVVRSPDLLSTQPQEYLRTITLLDRLQSRPPHSLVEMMERMAEDVGGWVAEGARLAVAGNCAAALVSWGVDEETATVLADPRRALLFHTLVDEIRTGLAKRGAPDKELLGISVAAACLVGSALKAAAGRSKVG
;
A
#
# COMPACT_ATOMS: atom_id res chain seq x y z
N MET A 1 14.05 10.31 32.94
CA MET A 1 14.74 9.20 32.26
C MET A 1 14.41 7.93 33.01
N THR A 2 13.55 7.08 32.46
CA THR A 2 13.21 5.78 33.07
C THR A 2 14.32 4.79 32.73
N ARG A 3 15.02 4.27 33.75
CA ARG A 3 16.01 3.20 33.56
C ARG A 3 15.29 1.97 32.98
N GLY A 4 15.74 1.49 31.82
CA GLY A 4 15.25 0.23 31.22
C GLY A 4 14.53 0.36 29.87
N GLU A 5 14.32 1.56 29.32
CA GLU A 5 13.70 1.73 27.99
C GLU A 5 14.72 1.48 26.87
N SER A 6 14.38 0.61 25.92
CA SER A 6 15.17 0.28 24.73
C SER A 6 15.22 1.44 23.71
N MET A 7 16.14 1.36 22.74
CA MET A 7 16.19 2.28 21.60
C MET A 7 14.93 2.20 20.75
N ALA A 8 14.41 0.99 20.52
CA ALA A 8 13.17 0.79 19.76
C ALA A 8 11.97 1.45 20.45
N GLU A 9 11.80 1.27 21.76
CA GLU A 9 10.73 1.94 22.53
C GLU A 9 10.85 3.46 22.53
N ARG A 10 12.08 4.00 22.64
CA ARG A 10 12.33 5.45 22.54
C ARG A 10 11.96 5.99 21.16
N LYS A 11 12.27 5.26 20.10
CA LYS A 11 11.90 5.65 18.72
C LYS A 11 10.39 5.57 18.54
N LEU A 12 9.76 4.48 18.98
CA LEU A 12 8.30 4.29 18.96
C LEU A 12 7.57 5.46 19.62
N ARG A 13 8.00 5.89 20.80
CA ARG A 13 7.39 7.03 21.52
C ARG A 13 7.41 8.32 20.70
N ARG A 14 8.42 8.54 19.86
CA ARG A 14 8.53 9.72 18.98
C ARG A 14 7.67 9.60 17.73
N LEU A 15 7.38 8.38 17.29
CA LEU A 15 6.57 8.08 16.12
C LEU A 15 5.08 7.89 16.44
N GLN A 16 4.73 7.79 17.72
CA GLN A 16 3.37 7.47 18.14
C GLN A 16 2.38 8.52 17.65
N VAL A 17 1.47 8.09 16.79
CA VAL A 17 0.46 8.94 16.16
C VAL A 17 -0.73 9.08 17.08
N ASN A 18 -1.19 10.31 17.30
CA ASN A 18 -2.45 10.55 18.00
C ASN A 18 -3.64 10.28 17.07
N ARG A 19 -4.00 9.00 16.93
CA ARG A 19 -5.12 8.54 16.10
C ARG A 19 -6.49 9.02 16.63
N THR A 20 -6.57 9.38 17.92
CA THR A 20 -7.76 10.03 18.49
C THR A 20 -7.99 11.41 17.87
N ASP A 21 -6.93 12.20 17.69
CA ASP A 21 -7.03 13.51 17.03
C ASP A 21 -7.40 13.35 15.55
N GLN A 22 -6.88 12.31 14.88
CA GLN A 22 -7.25 12.00 13.49
C GLN A 22 -8.74 11.65 13.37
N LEU A 23 -9.27 10.80 14.25
CA LEU A 23 -10.70 10.48 14.30
C LEU A 23 -11.56 11.73 14.58
N ALA A 24 -11.11 12.59 15.50
CA ALA A 24 -11.80 13.85 15.79
C ALA A 24 -11.83 14.78 14.57
N HIS A 25 -10.72 14.87 13.84
CA HIS A 25 -10.63 15.63 12.60
C HIS A 25 -11.57 15.08 11.51
N ILE A 26 -11.60 13.76 11.30
CA ILE A 26 -12.50 13.11 10.34
C ILE A 26 -13.97 13.40 10.70
N ARG A 27 -14.34 13.29 11.99
CA ARG A 27 -15.71 13.62 12.42
C ARG A 27 -16.07 15.07 12.15
N ALA A 28 -15.18 16.01 12.46
CA ALA A 28 -15.40 17.43 12.20
C ALA A 28 -15.58 17.70 10.69
N GLU A 29 -14.81 17.01 9.85
CA GLU A 29 -14.90 17.14 8.40
C GLU A 29 -16.22 16.57 7.85
N LEU A 30 -16.66 15.40 8.33
CA LEU A 30 -17.97 14.84 7.96
C LEU A 30 -19.13 15.77 8.33
N VAL A 31 -19.05 16.42 9.50
CA VAL A 31 -20.02 17.46 9.91
C VAL A 31 -19.98 18.64 8.96
N ARG A 32 -18.78 19.15 8.62
CA ARG A 32 -18.60 20.27 7.69
C ARG A 32 -19.17 19.97 6.30
N LEU A 33 -19.04 18.73 5.84
CA LEU A 33 -19.54 18.25 4.56
C LEU A 33 -21.05 17.93 4.57
N GLY A 34 -21.71 17.94 5.73
CA GLY A 34 -23.12 17.54 5.86
C GLY A 34 -23.37 16.04 5.62
N ASP A 35 -22.32 15.21 5.69
CA ASP A 35 -22.43 13.76 5.47
C ASP A 35 -22.85 13.04 6.76
N HIS A 36 -24.14 13.20 7.09
CA HIS A 36 -24.73 12.64 8.29
C HIS A 36 -24.72 11.10 8.29
N GLU A 37 -24.77 10.45 7.13
CA GLU A 37 -24.79 8.99 7.05
C GLU A 37 -23.43 8.40 7.38
N SER A 38 -22.36 8.91 6.75
CA SER A 38 -20.99 8.47 7.07
C SER A 38 -20.63 8.79 8.52
N LEU A 39 -21.10 9.92 9.06
CA LEU A 39 -20.91 10.24 10.48
C LEU A 39 -21.61 9.23 11.39
N ARG A 40 -22.86 8.84 11.09
CA ARG A 40 -23.57 7.80 11.86
C ARG A 40 -22.84 6.45 11.78
N GLN A 41 -22.36 6.07 10.61
CA GLN A 41 -21.60 4.82 10.42
C GLN A 41 -20.29 4.84 11.21
N LEU A 42 -19.52 5.94 11.13
CA LEU A 42 -18.29 6.11 11.90
C LEU A 42 -18.55 6.03 13.41
N ASP A 43 -19.58 6.73 13.90
CA ASP A 43 -19.96 6.71 15.31
C ASP A 43 -20.43 5.32 15.76
N ALA A 44 -21.18 4.61 14.92
CA ALA A 44 -21.59 3.23 15.18
C ALA A 44 -20.38 2.28 15.26
N SER A 45 -19.43 2.37 14.31
CA SER A 45 -18.21 1.55 14.31
C SER A 45 -17.33 1.83 15.52
N VAL A 46 -17.16 3.10 15.91
CA VAL A 46 -16.40 3.46 17.12
C VAL A 46 -17.11 2.95 18.39
N ALA A 47 -18.44 3.05 18.45
CA ALA A 47 -19.22 2.56 19.58
C ALA A 47 -19.19 1.02 19.69
N GLU A 48 -19.25 0.31 18.56
CA GLU A 48 -19.13 -1.14 18.50
C GLU A 48 -17.75 -1.61 18.97
N TRP A 49 -16.68 -0.98 18.47
CA TRP A 49 -15.32 -1.27 18.90
C TRP A 49 -15.10 -1.02 20.40
N ARG A 50 -15.66 0.07 20.95
CA ARG A 50 -15.61 0.33 22.40
C ARG A 50 -16.33 -0.72 23.24
N LYS A 51 -17.35 -1.38 22.67
CA LYS A 51 -18.05 -2.48 23.35
C LYS A 51 -17.23 -3.77 23.33
N SER A 52 -16.47 -4.04 22.27
CA SER A 52 -15.67 -5.26 22.14
C SER A 52 -14.38 -5.21 22.95
N GLU A 53 -13.68 -4.07 22.98
CA GLU A 53 -12.36 -3.92 23.63
C GLU A 53 -12.42 -3.34 25.05
N GLY A 54 -13.62 -2.96 25.53
CA GLY A 54 -13.79 -2.32 26.83
C GLY A 54 -13.13 -0.93 26.92
N THR A 55 -12.56 -0.59 28.08
CA THR A 55 -11.89 0.71 28.32
C THR A 55 -10.43 0.74 27.86
N ALA A 56 -10.04 -0.12 26.89
CA ALA A 56 -8.68 -0.13 26.38
C ALA A 56 -8.27 1.26 25.87
N PRO A 57 -7.08 1.77 26.22
CA PRO A 57 -6.67 3.13 25.90
C PRO A 57 -6.19 3.30 24.45
N TYR A 58 -6.24 2.25 23.64
CA TYR A 58 -5.69 2.20 22.28
C TYR A 58 -6.78 2.33 21.24
N ASP A 59 -6.50 2.90 20.07
CA ASP A 59 -7.44 2.92 18.94
C ASP A 59 -7.53 1.54 18.23
N PRO A 60 -8.52 1.32 17.35
CA PRO A 60 -8.73 0.02 16.70
C PRO A 60 -7.51 -0.52 15.92
N VAL A 61 -6.76 0.34 15.25
CA VAL A 61 -5.60 -0.09 14.46
C VAL A 61 -4.46 -0.48 15.39
N THR A 62 -4.20 0.31 16.43
CA THR A 62 -3.19 -0.04 17.44
C THR A 62 -3.54 -1.36 18.13
N THR A 63 -4.81 -1.59 18.47
CA THR A 63 -5.26 -2.87 19.04
C THR A 63 -5.00 -4.04 18.08
N LEU A 64 -5.39 -3.91 16.80
CA LEU A 64 -5.15 -4.93 15.78
C LEU A 64 -3.66 -5.24 15.64
N MET A 65 -2.81 -4.22 15.53
CA MET A 65 -1.35 -4.41 15.39
C MET A 65 -0.76 -5.13 16.60
N ARG A 66 -1.19 -4.78 17.81
CA ARG A 66 -0.76 -5.47 19.04
C ARG A 66 -1.20 -6.93 19.06
N GLN A 67 -2.47 -7.18 18.77
CA GLN A 67 -3.01 -8.54 18.72
C GLN A 67 -2.21 -9.40 17.73
N VAL A 68 -2.09 -8.94 16.49
CA VAL A 68 -1.35 -9.66 15.44
C VAL A 68 0.11 -9.85 15.84
N THR A 69 0.76 -8.84 16.43
CA THR A 69 2.14 -8.95 16.91
C THR A 69 2.30 -10.05 17.95
N GLU A 70 1.44 -10.11 18.95
CA GLU A 70 1.52 -11.12 20.00
C GLU A 70 1.20 -12.53 19.48
N GLU A 71 0.25 -12.65 18.55
CA GLU A 71 -0.03 -13.91 17.84
C GLU A 71 1.21 -14.38 17.05
N MET A 72 1.86 -13.48 16.31
CA MET A 72 3.03 -13.81 15.50
C MET A 72 4.26 -14.15 16.36
N LYS A 73 4.50 -13.41 17.46
CA LYS A 73 5.54 -13.76 18.43
C LYS A 73 5.29 -15.14 19.04
N THR A 74 4.04 -15.42 19.41
CA THR A 74 3.64 -16.72 19.94
C THR A 74 3.86 -17.84 18.92
N ALA A 75 3.47 -17.63 17.66
CA ALA A 75 3.69 -18.60 16.59
C ALA A 75 5.19 -18.84 16.31
N LEU A 76 6.01 -17.79 16.28
CA LEU A 76 7.47 -17.91 16.13
C LEU A 76 8.10 -18.66 17.31
N ARG A 77 7.65 -18.43 18.54
CA ARG A 77 8.11 -19.22 19.69
C ARG A 77 7.81 -20.71 19.51
N ASP A 78 6.61 -21.04 19.06
CA ASP A 78 6.22 -22.44 18.82
C ASP A 78 7.01 -23.09 17.66
N LEU A 79 7.59 -22.28 16.77
CA LEU A 79 8.53 -22.69 15.73
C LEU A 79 9.98 -22.81 16.23
N GLY A 80 10.23 -22.58 17.52
CA GLY A 80 11.52 -22.80 18.18
C GLY A 80 12.38 -21.54 18.40
N PHE A 81 11.85 -20.34 18.14
CA PHE A 81 12.57 -19.09 18.39
C PHE A 81 12.49 -18.68 19.87
N ALA A 82 13.60 -18.15 20.41
CA ALA A 82 13.71 -17.77 21.81
C ALA A 82 12.78 -16.58 22.17
N GLN A 83 12.06 -16.70 23.28
CA GLN A 83 11.13 -15.67 23.76
C GLN A 83 11.88 -14.36 24.06
N GLU A 84 13.06 -14.44 24.68
CA GLU A 84 13.86 -13.28 25.06
C GLU A 84 14.20 -12.40 23.86
N ARG A 85 14.39 -13.03 22.70
CA ARG A 85 14.67 -12.33 21.44
C ARG A 85 13.43 -11.72 20.81
N LEU A 86 12.30 -12.39 20.90
CA LEU A 86 11.01 -11.87 20.40
C LEU A 86 10.54 -10.67 21.25
N ASP A 87 10.86 -10.67 22.54
CA ASP A 87 10.54 -9.59 23.47
C ASP A 87 11.33 -8.31 23.18
N THR A 88 12.45 -8.37 22.45
CA THR A 88 13.21 -7.17 22.07
C THR A 88 12.62 -6.42 20.87
N VAL A 89 11.60 -6.97 20.22
CA VAL A 89 10.94 -6.32 19.06
C VAL A 89 9.65 -5.63 19.47
N VAL A 90 9.50 -4.38 19.06
CA VAL A 90 8.25 -3.65 19.14
C VAL A 90 7.73 -3.37 17.73
N VAL A 91 6.41 -3.44 17.57
CA VAL A 91 5.74 -3.23 16.29
C VAL A 91 4.81 -2.03 16.43
N CYS A 92 4.79 -1.16 15.43
CA CYS A 92 3.83 -0.08 15.36
C CYS A 92 3.35 0.18 13.93
N SER A 93 2.17 0.77 13.84
CA SER A 93 1.64 1.28 12.59
C SER A 93 1.76 2.80 12.50
N PHE A 94 2.09 3.29 11.32
CA PHE A 94 2.26 4.72 11.07
C PHE A 94 1.48 5.17 9.82
N PRO A 95 0.95 6.41 9.81
CA PRO A 95 0.11 6.91 8.73
C PRO A 95 0.89 7.41 7.51
N GLN A 96 2.23 7.56 7.61
CA GLN A 96 3.04 7.90 6.44
C GLN A 96 3.03 6.72 5.46
N ASN A 97 2.94 7.02 4.18
CA ASN A 97 2.62 6.05 3.14
C ASN A 97 3.84 5.74 2.25
N ASP A 98 5.03 5.98 2.79
CA ASP A 98 6.30 6.04 2.07
C ASP A 98 7.02 4.68 2.07
N VAL A 99 6.65 3.80 3.01
CA VAL A 99 7.25 2.46 3.22
C VAL A 99 6.12 1.48 3.49
N SER A 100 6.10 0.33 2.82
CA SER A 100 5.07 -0.70 3.05
C SER A 100 5.16 -1.27 4.47
N ALA A 101 6.34 -1.77 4.83
CA ALA A 101 6.74 -2.20 6.16
C ALA A 101 8.26 -2.20 6.23
N GLN A 102 8.83 -2.05 7.43
CA GLN A 102 10.28 -2.09 7.63
C GLN A 102 10.64 -2.52 9.05
N MET A 103 11.64 -3.40 9.15
CA MET A 103 12.39 -3.67 10.36
C MET A 103 13.63 -2.77 10.48
N THR A 104 13.68 -2.00 11.58
CA THR A 104 14.83 -1.18 11.98
C THR A 104 15.53 -1.83 13.18
N PRO A 105 16.76 -2.38 13.01
CA PRO A 105 17.55 -2.89 14.13
C PRO A 105 18.24 -1.75 14.90
N PHE A 106 18.48 -1.96 16.20
CA PHE A 106 19.23 -1.04 17.06
C PHE A 106 20.43 -1.70 17.72
N ASP A 107 21.41 -0.88 18.11
CA ASP A 107 22.68 -1.31 18.72
C ASP A 107 22.49 -2.05 20.06
N ASP A 108 21.38 -1.81 20.77
CA ASP A 108 21.03 -2.51 22.01
C ASP A 108 20.35 -3.87 21.78
N GLY A 109 20.26 -4.33 20.53
CA GLY A 109 19.62 -5.59 20.15
C GLY A 109 18.10 -5.53 20.08
N SER A 110 17.50 -4.35 20.32
CA SER A 110 16.08 -4.13 20.07
C SER A 110 15.79 -3.92 18.58
N GLY A 111 14.55 -4.22 18.18
CA GLY A 111 14.07 -3.98 16.82
C GLY A 111 12.77 -3.19 16.84
N LEU A 112 12.60 -2.28 15.89
CA LEU A 112 11.33 -1.60 15.63
C LEU A 112 10.81 -2.05 14.27
N VAL A 113 9.63 -2.65 14.25
CA VAL A 113 8.89 -2.90 13.02
C VAL A 113 7.88 -1.77 12.81
N GLU A 114 8.02 -1.08 11.69
CA GLU A 114 7.14 0.00 11.26
C GLU A 114 6.28 -0.54 10.12
N VAL A 115 4.94 -0.56 10.27
CA VAL A 115 3.99 -0.98 9.23
C VAL A 115 3.14 0.20 8.77
N SER A 116 3.07 0.47 7.47
CA SER A 116 2.24 1.59 7.01
C SER A 116 0.76 1.24 7.00
N ASP A 117 -0.09 2.17 7.40
CA ASP A 117 -1.56 2.03 7.28
C ASP A 117 -2.00 1.76 5.83
N SER A 118 -1.18 2.14 4.84
CA SER A 118 -1.38 1.82 3.42
C SER A 118 -1.44 0.33 3.14
N ILE A 119 -0.49 -0.47 3.65
CA ILE A 119 -0.43 -1.90 3.33
C ILE A 119 -1.63 -2.64 3.94
N ILE A 120 -2.04 -2.25 5.14
CA ILE A 120 -3.22 -2.80 5.82
C ILE A 120 -4.50 -2.39 5.08
N THR A 121 -4.57 -1.15 4.58
CA THR A 121 -5.69 -0.66 3.77
C THR A 121 -5.85 -1.46 2.48
N LEU A 122 -4.74 -1.68 1.75
CA LEU A 122 -4.72 -2.48 0.54
C LEU A 122 -5.06 -3.95 0.81
N ALA A 123 -4.47 -4.54 1.84
CA ALA A 123 -4.81 -5.89 2.29
C ALA A 123 -6.31 -6.03 2.59
N GLY A 124 -6.92 -5.00 3.19
CA GLY A 124 -8.36 -4.90 3.40
C GLY A 124 -9.17 -4.90 2.10
N LEU A 125 -8.75 -4.12 1.09
CA LEU A 125 -9.42 -4.09 -0.22
C LEU A 125 -9.36 -5.44 -0.94
N TYR A 126 -8.16 -6.04 -1.00
CA TYR A 126 -7.97 -7.37 -1.58
C TYR A 126 -8.68 -8.46 -0.80
N GLY A 127 -8.67 -8.38 0.54
CA GLY A 127 -9.35 -9.32 1.42
C GLY A 127 -10.86 -9.29 1.21
N GLN A 128 -11.48 -8.10 1.20
CA GLN A 128 -12.91 -7.94 0.90
C GLN A 128 -13.28 -8.50 -0.47
N PHE A 129 -12.50 -8.21 -1.51
CA PHE A 129 -12.75 -8.73 -2.86
C PHE A 129 -12.58 -10.27 -2.91
N SER A 130 -11.57 -10.81 -2.23
CA SER A 130 -11.38 -12.25 -2.09
C SER A 130 -12.54 -12.92 -1.35
N GLY A 131 -13.10 -12.25 -0.34
CA GLY A 131 -14.28 -12.70 0.41
C GLY A 131 -15.51 -12.91 -0.45
N ILE A 132 -15.69 -12.15 -1.55
CA ILE A 132 -16.79 -12.33 -2.50
C ILE A 132 -16.70 -13.71 -3.17
N GLY A 133 -15.50 -14.06 -3.64
CA GLY A 133 -15.26 -15.35 -4.28
C GLY A 133 -15.41 -16.51 -3.30
N LEU A 134 -14.88 -16.35 -2.09
CA LEU A 134 -14.95 -17.39 -1.06
C LEU A 134 -16.37 -17.60 -0.51
N ALA A 135 -17.14 -16.54 -0.30
CA ALA A 135 -18.53 -16.64 0.13
C ALA A 135 -19.40 -17.41 -0.88
N ARG A 136 -19.15 -17.24 -2.20
CA ARG A 136 -19.84 -17.99 -3.25
C ARG A 136 -19.57 -19.49 -3.18
N ILE A 137 -18.36 -19.91 -2.82
CA ILE A 137 -18.00 -21.31 -2.65
C ILE A 137 -18.74 -21.91 -1.45
N GLY A 138 -18.77 -21.20 -0.32
CA GLY A 138 -19.41 -21.67 0.91
C GLY A 138 -20.93 -21.81 0.82
N ALA A 139 -21.61 -20.96 0.03
CA ALA A 139 -23.07 -20.86 0.04
C ALA A 139 -23.84 -21.99 -0.68
N ARG A 140 -23.20 -22.83 -1.51
CA ARG A 140 -23.89 -23.79 -2.41
C ARG A 140 -23.48 -25.26 -2.26
N GLY A 141 -22.76 -25.59 -1.17
CA GLY A 141 -22.19 -26.92 -0.93
C GLY A 141 -20.92 -27.16 -1.75
N ALA A 142 -20.02 -28.01 -1.23
CA ALA A 142 -18.64 -28.12 -1.71
C ALA A 142 -18.50 -28.38 -3.23
N LEU A 143 -19.27 -29.33 -3.79
CA LEU A 143 -19.14 -29.71 -5.20
C LEU A 143 -19.64 -28.62 -6.17
N ARG A 144 -20.82 -28.05 -5.91
CA ARG A 144 -21.42 -27.03 -6.78
C ARG A 144 -20.69 -25.69 -6.65
N GLY A 145 -20.25 -25.35 -5.45
CA GLY A 145 -19.41 -24.18 -5.19
C GLY A 145 -18.07 -24.25 -5.93
N MET A 146 -17.41 -25.42 -5.94
CA MET A 146 -16.16 -25.61 -6.70
C MET A 146 -16.36 -25.49 -8.22
N ILE A 147 -17.43 -26.06 -8.78
CA ILE A 147 -17.72 -25.95 -10.23
C ILE A 147 -17.97 -24.49 -10.62
N GLU A 148 -18.76 -23.76 -9.84
CA GLU A 148 -19.04 -22.35 -10.09
C GLU A 148 -17.78 -21.49 -9.92
N ALA A 149 -16.93 -21.78 -8.93
CA ALA A 149 -15.66 -21.10 -8.75
C ALA A 149 -14.69 -21.37 -9.90
N PHE A 150 -14.60 -22.61 -10.39
CA PHE A 150 -13.78 -22.94 -11.55
C PHE A 150 -14.27 -22.24 -12.81
N ARG A 151 -15.59 -22.20 -13.02
CA ARG A 151 -16.20 -21.46 -14.13
C ARG A 151 -15.94 -19.95 -14.02
N ALA A 152 -16.16 -19.36 -12.84
CA ALA A 152 -15.91 -17.95 -12.59
C ALA A 152 -14.43 -17.59 -12.74
N ALA A 153 -13.52 -18.47 -12.31
CA ALA A 153 -12.08 -18.29 -12.51
C ALA A 153 -11.69 -18.34 -13.98
N ARG A 154 -12.27 -19.28 -14.76
CA ARG A 154 -12.07 -19.33 -16.23
C ARG A 154 -12.61 -18.08 -16.93
N GLU A 155 -13.67 -17.49 -16.39
CA GLU A 155 -14.24 -16.21 -16.84
C GLU A 155 -13.52 -14.98 -16.24
N GLY A 156 -12.50 -15.16 -15.38
CA GLY A 156 -11.73 -14.08 -14.75
C GLY A 156 -12.50 -13.29 -13.68
N ALA A 157 -13.61 -13.81 -13.16
CA ALA A 157 -14.55 -13.13 -12.27
C ALA A 157 -14.72 -13.83 -10.90
N MET A 158 -13.69 -14.56 -10.44
CA MET A 158 -13.76 -15.37 -9.21
C MET A 158 -14.07 -14.51 -7.98
N GLY A 159 -13.43 -13.33 -7.86
CA GLY A 159 -13.67 -12.36 -6.79
C GLY A 159 -14.77 -11.33 -7.07
N GLY A 160 -15.59 -11.51 -8.11
CA GLY A 160 -16.52 -10.49 -8.58
C GLY A 160 -16.03 -9.79 -9.85
N ASP A 161 -16.60 -8.63 -10.18
CA ASP A 161 -16.21 -7.88 -11.37
C ASP A 161 -14.80 -7.27 -11.20
N PRO A 162 -13.78 -7.67 -11.99
CA PRO A 162 -12.44 -7.09 -11.91
C PRO A 162 -12.40 -5.58 -12.12
N ALA A 163 -13.39 -4.99 -12.80
CA ALA A 163 -13.49 -3.54 -12.95
C ALA A 163 -13.69 -2.82 -11.61
N VAL A 164 -14.42 -3.44 -10.67
CA VAL A 164 -14.63 -2.92 -9.31
C VAL A 164 -13.31 -2.84 -8.54
N LEU A 165 -12.56 -3.94 -8.47
CA LEU A 165 -11.26 -3.93 -7.81
C LEU A 165 -10.28 -2.97 -8.51
N THR A 166 -10.26 -2.96 -9.84
CA THR A 166 -9.41 -2.04 -10.62
C THR A 166 -9.72 -0.59 -10.26
N ALA A 167 -11.00 -0.19 -10.20
CA ALA A 167 -11.40 1.17 -9.86
C ALA A 167 -11.06 1.55 -8.41
N LEU A 168 -11.24 0.63 -7.46
CA LEU A 168 -10.87 0.82 -6.04
C LEU A 168 -9.37 1.04 -5.89
N LEU A 169 -8.56 0.17 -6.50
CA LEU A 169 -7.10 0.28 -6.49
C LEU A 169 -6.64 1.53 -7.25
N ARG A 170 -7.29 1.89 -8.36
CA ARG A 170 -6.93 3.09 -9.12
C ARG A 170 -7.19 4.37 -8.33
N TYR A 171 -8.34 4.46 -7.67
CA TYR A 171 -8.65 5.56 -6.74
C TYR A 171 -7.59 5.68 -5.64
N TYR A 172 -7.23 4.54 -5.04
CA TYR A 172 -6.20 4.46 -4.01
C TYR A 172 -4.84 4.94 -4.54
N ASN A 173 -4.39 4.39 -5.67
CA ASN A 173 -3.10 4.72 -6.29
C ASN A 173 -3.01 6.20 -6.67
N VAL A 174 -4.06 6.80 -7.22
CA VAL A 174 -4.06 8.25 -7.54
C VAL A 174 -3.90 9.09 -6.27
N ASN A 175 -4.60 8.74 -5.20
CA ASN A 175 -4.48 9.45 -3.93
C ASN A 175 -3.11 9.33 -3.30
N GLN A 176 -2.54 8.12 -3.33
CA GLN A 176 -1.23 7.88 -2.76
C GLN A 176 -0.11 8.51 -3.59
N ARG A 177 -0.23 8.48 -4.92
CA ARG A 177 0.71 9.17 -5.84
C ARG A 177 0.65 10.68 -5.69
N VAL A 178 -0.53 11.29 -5.63
CA VAL A 178 -0.65 12.75 -5.68
C VAL A 178 -0.54 13.38 -4.30
N PHE A 179 -1.07 12.74 -3.27
CA PHE A 179 -1.19 13.33 -1.93
C PHE A 179 -0.39 12.59 -0.86
N GLY A 180 0.26 11.47 -1.19
CA GLY A 180 0.93 10.64 -0.19
C GLY A 180 -0.05 10.07 0.85
N LYS A 181 -1.31 9.84 0.48
CA LYS A 181 -2.39 9.41 1.40
C LYS A 181 -2.95 8.05 1.04
N SER A 182 -3.09 7.19 2.05
CA SER A 182 -3.91 5.97 1.99
C SER A 182 -5.39 6.34 1.95
N ALA A 183 -5.99 6.41 0.76
CA ALA A 183 -7.42 6.68 0.59
C ALA A 183 -8.12 5.48 -0.02
N LYS A 184 -9.26 5.08 0.56
CA LYS A 184 -10.10 4.01 0.01
C LYS A 184 -11.53 4.48 -0.22
N LEU A 185 -12.16 3.89 -1.21
CA LEU A 185 -13.61 3.84 -1.30
C LEU A 185 -14.09 2.58 -0.58
N GLY A 186 -15.34 2.59 -0.13
CA GLY A 186 -15.99 1.41 0.42
C GLY A 186 -16.46 0.46 -0.68
N HIS A 187 -16.49 -0.82 -0.37
CA HIS A 187 -17.13 -1.84 -1.17
C HIS A 187 -18.38 -2.35 -0.43
N ARG A 188 -19.55 -2.31 -1.08
CA ARG A 188 -20.79 -2.81 -0.49
C ARG A 188 -20.77 -4.33 -0.53
N ALA A 189 -20.65 -4.96 0.63
CA ALA A 189 -20.57 -6.40 0.78
C ALA A 189 -21.61 -6.90 1.78
N SER A 190 -22.07 -8.14 1.62
CA SER A 190 -22.88 -8.80 2.64
C SER A 190 -22.04 -9.05 3.91
N PRO A 191 -22.66 -9.16 5.09
CA PRO A 191 -21.93 -9.44 6.34
C PRO A 191 -21.00 -10.66 6.25
N GLN A 192 -21.45 -11.73 5.59
CA GLN A 192 -20.64 -12.93 5.36
C GLN A 192 -19.39 -12.66 4.51
N VAL A 193 -19.49 -11.84 3.45
CA VAL A 193 -18.34 -11.46 2.63
C VAL A 193 -17.37 -10.60 3.45
N MET A 194 -17.88 -9.71 4.29
CA MET A 194 -17.06 -8.88 5.18
C MET A 194 -16.32 -9.74 6.21
N GLU A 195 -16.97 -10.73 6.80
CA GLU A 195 -16.35 -11.66 7.76
C GLU A 195 -15.22 -12.47 7.11
N ILE A 196 -15.49 -13.11 5.98
CA ILE A 196 -14.47 -13.88 5.24
C ILE A 196 -13.33 -12.98 4.75
N GLY A 197 -13.66 -11.80 4.24
CA GLY A 197 -12.66 -10.84 3.79
C GLY A 197 -11.79 -10.31 4.93
N SER A 198 -12.35 -10.17 6.13
CA SER A 198 -11.61 -9.78 7.34
C SER A 198 -10.63 -10.87 7.77
N LEU A 199 -10.99 -12.14 7.62
CA LEU A 199 -10.06 -13.25 7.84
C LEU A 199 -8.87 -13.18 6.88
N VAL A 200 -9.10 -13.01 5.57
CA VAL A 200 -8.01 -12.87 4.59
C VAL A 200 -7.12 -11.65 4.91
N THR A 201 -7.74 -10.54 5.32
CA THR A 201 -7.02 -9.33 5.74
C THR A 201 -6.15 -9.58 6.96
N LEU A 202 -6.67 -10.30 7.96
CA LEU A 202 -5.93 -10.69 9.16
C LEU A 202 -4.72 -11.56 8.80
N GLN A 203 -4.89 -12.54 7.91
CA GLN A 203 -3.79 -13.40 7.45
C GLN A 203 -2.72 -12.61 6.67
N ALA A 204 -3.12 -11.64 5.87
CA ALA A 204 -2.18 -10.73 5.20
C ALA A 204 -1.41 -9.87 6.23
N ALA A 205 -2.08 -9.33 7.24
CA ALA A 205 -1.43 -8.57 8.32
C ALA A 205 -0.45 -9.42 9.13
N ARG A 206 -0.83 -10.66 9.47
CA ARG A 206 0.03 -11.67 10.10
C ARG A 206 1.29 -11.92 9.27
N PHE A 207 1.12 -12.10 7.96
CA PHE A 207 2.25 -12.30 7.06
C PHE A 207 3.19 -11.08 7.00
N VAL A 208 2.66 -9.86 6.85
CA VAL A 208 3.48 -8.63 6.81
C VAL A 208 4.28 -8.45 8.12
N ILE A 209 3.61 -8.54 9.26
CA ILE A 209 4.28 -8.40 10.57
C ILE A 209 5.25 -9.57 10.80
N GLY A 210 4.84 -10.79 10.44
CA GLY A 210 5.66 -11.99 10.51
C GLY A 210 6.94 -11.90 9.69
N HIS A 211 6.88 -11.27 8.51
CA HIS A 211 8.03 -11.07 7.63
C HIS A 211 9.06 -10.14 8.28
N GLU A 212 8.63 -9.00 8.82
CA GLU A 212 9.54 -8.09 9.52
C GLU A 212 10.11 -8.69 10.81
N LEU A 213 9.30 -9.46 11.55
CA LEU A 213 9.77 -10.24 12.71
C LEU A 213 10.77 -11.32 12.28
N ALA A 214 10.57 -11.95 11.12
CA ALA A 214 11.46 -12.96 10.57
C ALA A 214 12.85 -12.38 10.31
N HIS A 215 12.95 -11.18 9.74
CA HIS A 215 14.22 -10.47 9.60
C HIS A 215 14.95 -10.32 10.94
N HIS A 216 14.22 -9.93 11.98
CA HIS A 216 14.80 -9.79 13.32
C HIS A 216 15.31 -11.12 13.88
N VAL A 217 14.50 -12.18 13.84
CA VAL A 217 14.86 -13.46 14.48
C VAL A 217 15.90 -14.26 13.70
N LEU A 218 16.02 -14.01 12.39
CA LEU A 218 17.02 -14.63 11.51
C LEU A 218 18.33 -13.83 11.43
N GLU A 219 18.48 -12.73 12.18
CA GLU A 219 19.67 -11.86 12.12
C GLU A 219 19.94 -11.26 10.73
N HIS A 220 18.88 -11.05 9.94
CA HIS A 220 19.03 -10.38 8.66
C HIS A 220 19.47 -8.95 8.91
N ARG A 221 20.68 -8.61 8.45
CA ARG A 221 21.20 -7.25 8.55
C ARG A 221 20.55 -6.41 7.47
N THR A 222 19.55 -5.61 7.83
CA THR A 222 19.07 -4.53 6.97
C THR A 222 20.19 -3.48 6.91
N PRO A 223 20.80 -3.20 5.74
CA PRO A 223 21.82 -2.19 5.67
C PRO A 223 21.18 -0.86 6.04
N LEU A 224 21.90 -0.06 6.83
CA LEU A 224 21.50 1.31 7.11
C LEU A 224 21.26 1.99 5.77
N SER A 225 20.06 2.55 5.60
CA SER A 225 19.74 3.34 4.43
C SER A 225 20.87 4.35 4.21
N ALA A 226 21.53 4.31 3.04
CA ALA A 226 22.55 5.30 2.68
C ALA A 226 21.93 6.70 2.43
N PHE A 227 20.62 6.80 2.59
CA PHE A 227 19.79 7.97 2.51
C PHE A 227 19.69 8.55 3.93
N SER A 228 19.80 9.87 4.05
CA SER A 228 20.09 10.64 5.27
C SER A 228 19.33 10.20 6.54
N PRO A 229 19.81 10.55 7.76
CA PRO A 229 19.08 10.28 9.00
C PRO A 229 17.73 11.01 9.01
N GLY A 230 16.68 10.34 8.52
CA GLY A 230 15.36 10.93 8.27
C GLY A 230 14.68 10.40 7.01
N GLU A 231 15.40 9.75 6.09
CA GLU A 231 14.78 9.11 4.93
C GLU A 231 14.24 7.72 5.28
N HIS A 232 12.91 7.62 5.22
CA HIS A 232 12.17 6.41 5.55
C HIS A 232 12.26 5.33 4.49
N VAL A 233 12.85 5.56 3.31
CA VAL A 233 12.89 4.54 2.26
C VAL A 233 14.18 3.74 2.39
N PRO A 234 14.17 2.46 2.82
CA PRO A 234 15.39 1.67 2.93
C PRO A 234 16.04 1.43 1.56
N ALA A 235 17.33 1.09 1.56
CA ALA A 235 17.97 0.37 0.47
C ALA A 235 18.15 -1.07 0.94
N CYS A 236 17.69 -2.07 0.20
CA CYS A 236 17.89 -3.48 0.54
C CYS A 236 19.34 -3.89 0.28
N THR A 237 19.79 -4.93 0.99
CA THR A 237 20.80 -5.83 0.44
C THR A 237 20.24 -6.50 -0.81
N GLY A 238 20.95 -6.53 -1.94
CA GLY A 238 20.51 -7.28 -3.12
C GLY A 238 20.36 -8.82 -2.92
N ASP A 239 20.34 -9.31 -1.69
CA ASP A 239 20.29 -10.72 -1.33
C ASP A 239 18.84 -11.24 -1.28
N GLN A 240 18.36 -11.65 -2.46
CA GLN A 240 17.05 -12.30 -2.65
C GLN A 240 16.82 -13.48 -1.70
N ARG A 241 17.88 -14.09 -1.18
CA ARG A 241 17.78 -15.26 -0.31
C ARG A 241 17.29 -14.88 1.08
N LEU A 242 17.80 -13.81 1.69
CA LEU A 242 17.36 -13.35 3.01
C LEU A 242 15.85 -13.02 3.00
N GLU A 243 15.41 -12.39 1.93
CA GLU A 243 14.01 -12.04 1.70
C GLU A 243 13.10 -13.26 1.56
N LEU A 244 13.57 -14.27 0.81
CA LEU A 244 12.86 -15.54 0.70
C LEU A 244 12.83 -16.30 2.03
N ASP A 245 13.92 -16.31 2.79
CA ASP A 245 13.99 -16.97 4.09
C ASP A 245 13.02 -16.30 5.09
N ALA A 246 12.91 -14.97 5.04
CA ALA A 246 11.92 -14.21 5.80
C ALA A 246 10.48 -14.53 5.36
N ASP A 247 10.20 -14.59 4.05
CA ASP A 247 8.89 -14.99 3.51
C ASP A 247 8.45 -16.38 3.95
N LEU A 248 9.34 -17.36 3.87
CA LEU A 248 9.04 -18.75 4.24
C LEU A 248 8.84 -18.90 5.75
N LEU A 249 9.56 -18.14 6.57
CA LEU A 249 9.33 -18.14 8.01
C LEU A 249 8.02 -17.44 8.35
N ALA A 250 7.73 -16.29 7.75
CA ALA A 250 6.49 -15.56 7.96
C ALA A 250 5.26 -16.39 7.59
N HIS A 251 5.30 -17.07 6.44
CA HIS A 251 4.21 -17.95 6.02
C HIS A 251 3.96 -19.08 7.03
N ARG A 252 5.00 -19.80 7.47
CA ARG A 252 4.87 -20.86 8.49
C ARG A 252 4.35 -20.33 9.83
N ALA A 253 4.76 -19.13 10.22
CA ALA A 253 4.27 -18.51 11.45
C ALA A 253 2.78 -18.10 11.31
N THR A 254 2.36 -17.63 10.14
CA THR A 254 0.94 -17.32 9.83
C THR A 254 0.08 -18.59 9.87
N GLU A 255 0.55 -19.69 9.30
CA GLU A 255 -0.10 -20.99 9.39
C GLU A 255 -0.23 -21.45 10.85
N ARG A 256 0.86 -21.41 11.61
CA ARG A 256 0.85 -21.80 13.03
C ARG A 256 -0.08 -20.92 13.88
N ALA A 257 -0.10 -19.61 13.65
CA ALA A 257 -1.04 -18.71 14.33
C ALA A 257 -2.50 -19.10 14.05
N SER A 258 -2.78 -19.44 12.79
CA SER A 258 -4.11 -19.86 12.33
C SER A 258 -4.53 -21.21 12.90
N GLU A 259 -3.63 -22.19 12.92
CA GLU A 259 -3.86 -23.50 13.55
C GLU A 259 -4.26 -23.33 15.01
N ARG A 260 -3.56 -22.48 15.77
CA ARG A 260 -3.84 -22.25 17.19
C ARG A 260 -5.20 -21.64 17.46
N GLU A 261 -5.57 -20.63 16.68
CA GLU A 261 -6.81 -19.88 16.87
C GLU A 261 -8.05 -20.74 16.60
N PHE A 262 -7.94 -21.69 15.66
CA PHE A 262 -9.10 -22.35 15.09
C PHE A 262 -9.08 -23.87 15.13
N ALA A 263 -8.07 -24.48 15.77
CA ALA A 263 -8.01 -25.93 15.98
C ALA A 263 -9.33 -26.46 16.58
N GLY A 264 -9.94 -27.44 15.91
CA GLY A 264 -11.17 -28.08 16.38
C GLY A 264 -12.44 -27.24 16.18
N THR A 265 -12.36 -26.14 15.43
CA THR A 265 -13.54 -25.35 15.04
C THR A 265 -14.06 -25.77 13.66
N ALA A 266 -15.34 -25.53 13.39
CA ALA A 266 -15.93 -25.81 12.07
C ALA A 266 -15.33 -24.96 10.93
N ALA A 267 -14.55 -23.92 11.26
CA ALA A 267 -13.91 -23.03 10.29
C ALA A 267 -12.56 -23.55 9.77
N GLU A 268 -11.97 -24.58 10.40
CA GLU A 268 -10.61 -25.07 10.14
C GLU A 268 -10.25 -25.26 8.64
N PRO A 269 -11.12 -25.84 7.78
CA PRO A 269 -10.81 -25.98 6.35
C PRO A 269 -10.77 -24.65 5.57
N ALA A 270 -11.59 -23.66 5.94
CA ALA A 270 -11.58 -22.34 5.30
C ALA A 270 -10.31 -21.55 5.65
N ILE A 271 -9.69 -21.91 6.78
CA ILE A 271 -8.56 -21.21 7.35
C ILE A 271 -7.25 -21.64 6.71
N GLN A 272 -7.07 -22.93 6.44
CA GLN A 272 -5.94 -23.44 5.65
C GLN A 272 -5.85 -22.73 4.30
N PHE A 273 -7.01 -22.49 3.68
CA PHE A 273 -7.05 -21.72 2.44
C PHE A 273 -6.72 -20.23 2.65
N SER A 274 -7.20 -19.63 3.76
CA SER A 274 -6.95 -18.23 4.09
C SER A 274 -5.49 -17.94 4.45
N SER A 275 -4.77 -18.88 5.09
CA SER A 275 -3.37 -18.76 5.50
C SER A 275 -2.41 -18.79 4.32
N LEU A 276 -2.82 -19.35 3.18
CA LEU A 276 -2.14 -19.24 1.89
C LEU A 276 -2.50 -17.94 1.16
N LEU A 277 -3.79 -17.58 1.12
CA LEU A 277 -4.24 -16.40 0.39
C LEU A 277 -3.75 -15.08 1.00
N GLY A 278 -3.66 -15.01 2.34
CA GLY A 278 -3.17 -13.83 3.07
C GLY A 278 -1.78 -13.36 2.63
N PRO A 279 -0.74 -14.22 2.66
CA PRO A 279 0.58 -13.91 2.13
C PRO A 279 0.57 -13.40 0.69
N LEU A 280 -0.22 -14.01 -0.19
CA LEU A 280 -0.30 -13.61 -1.60
C LEU A 280 -1.00 -12.25 -1.75
N VAL A 281 -2.03 -11.97 -0.94
CA VAL A 281 -2.68 -10.66 -0.86
C VAL A 281 -1.71 -9.60 -0.34
N ALA A 282 -0.90 -9.90 0.68
CA ALA A 282 0.14 -9.01 1.14
C ALA A 282 1.15 -8.71 0.03
N MET A 283 1.58 -9.72 -0.73
CA MET A 283 2.47 -9.53 -1.88
C MET A 283 1.83 -8.67 -2.99
N LEU A 284 0.53 -8.83 -3.26
CA LEU A 284 -0.19 -7.96 -4.20
C LEU A 284 -0.29 -6.51 -3.71
N ALA A 285 -0.48 -6.32 -2.40
CA ALA A 285 -0.49 -5.00 -1.77
C ALA A 285 0.89 -4.33 -1.88
N VAL A 286 1.98 -5.07 -1.65
CA VAL A 286 3.33 -4.55 -1.87
C VAL A 286 3.55 -4.26 -3.36
N HIS A 287 3.17 -5.18 -4.25
CA HIS A 287 3.37 -5.04 -5.68
C HIS A 287 2.68 -3.81 -6.26
N VAL A 288 1.42 -3.56 -5.90
CA VAL A 288 0.68 -2.40 -6.41
C VAL A 288 1.33 -1.09 -5.93
N THR A 289 1.81 -1.04 -4.68
CA THR A 289 2.56 0.09 -4.14
C THR A 289 3.88 0.31 -4.86
N GLU A 290 4.65 -0.76 -5.10
CA GLU A 290 5.93 -0.71 -5.83
C GLU A 290 5.74 -0.12 -7.24
N GLU A 291 4.80 -0.66 -8.01
CA GLU A 291 4.57 -0.26 -9.39
C GLU A 291 3.90 1.12 -9.50
N ALA A 292 2.93 1.39 -8.63
CA ALA A 292 2.16 2.62 -8.69
C ALA A 292 2.86 3.81 -8.04
N LEU A 293 3.74 3.68 -7.05
CA LEU A 293 4.26 4.85 -6.34
C LEU A 293 5.68 5.22 -6.73
N PHE A 294 6.52 4.22 -6.98
CA PHE A 294 7.93 4.49 -7.22
C PHE A 294 8.13 5.03 -8.64
N VAL A 295 8.75 6.20 -8.69
CA VAL A 295 9.38 6.71 -9.90
C VAL A 295 10.65 5.91 -10.15
N ARG A 296 11.41 5.70 -9.08
CA ARG A 296 12.62 4.89 -9.08
C ARG A 296 12.67 4.13 -7.77
N SER A 297 12.64 2.81 -7.84
CA SER A 297 12.74 1.96 -6.66
C SER A 297 14.16 2.06 -6.10
N GLY A 298 14.30 2.54 -4.86
CA GLY A 298 15.37 2.03 -4.02
C GLY A 298 14.91 0.65 -3.66
N THR A 299 15.50 -0.38 -4.23
CA THR A 299 15.04 -1.76 -4.05
C THR A 299 15.09 -2.09 -2.57
N THR A 300 13.95 -2.16 -1.86
CA THR A 300 13.82 -2.58 -0.45
C THR A 300 13.57 -4.08 -0.33
N HIS A 301 12.99 -4.70 -1.37
CA HIS A 301 12.85 -6.13 -1.53
C HIS A 301 13.00 -6.51 -3.02
N PRO A 302 13.24 -7.79 -3.36
CA PRO A 302 13.01 -8.31 -4.70
C PRO A 302 11.56 -8.07 -5.09
N PRO A 303 11.26 -7.86 -6.39
CA PRO A 303 9.89 -7.54 -6.83
C PRO A 303 8.88 -8.52 -6.25
N ALA A 304 7.79 -8.04 -5.69
CA ALA A 304 6.81 -8.87 -4.99
C ALA A 304 6.29 -10.04 -5.87
N ARG A 305 6.19 -9.85 -7.20
CA ARG A 305 5.87 -10.93 -8.16
C ARG A 305 6.86 -12.10 -8.12
N THR A 306 8.15 -11.80 -7.97
CA THR A 306 9.21 -12.81 -7.87
C THR A 306 9.09 -13.58 -6.56
N ARG A 307 8.90 -12.87 -5.45
CA ARG A 307 8.71 -13.45 -4.12
C ARG A 307 7.47 -14.34 -4.05
N ALA A 308 6.34 -13.86 -4.58
CA ALA A 308 5.10 -14.64 -4.66
C ALA A 308 5.26 -15.94 -5.45
N LYS A 309 5.99 -15.91 -6.58
CA LYS A 309 6.30 -17.13 -7.35
C LYS A 309 7.12 -18.12 -6.53
N LEU A 310 8.17 -17.64 -5.85
CA LEU A 310 9.04 -18.49 -5.04
C LEU A 310 8.29 -19.11 -3.85
N LEU A 311 7.37 -18.37 -3.23
CA LEU A 311 6.49 -18.88 -2.19
C LEU A 311 5.59 -19.99 -2.75
N LEU A 312 4.87 -19.72 -3.85
CA LEU A 312 3.99 -20.70 -4.51
C LEU A 312 4.73 -21.98 -4.91
N ASP A 313 5.99 -21.88 -5.36
CA ASP A 313 6.80 -23.02 -5.74
C ASP A 313 7.11 -23.98 -4.57
N ARG A 314 6.92 -23.53 -3.32
CA ARG A 314 7.15 -24.30 -2.08
C ARG A 314 5.87 -24.87 -1.45
N ILE A 315 4.71 -24.55 -2.00
CA ILE A 315 3.40 -25.00 -1.52
C ILE A 315 2.95 -26.24 -2.32
N ASP A 316 2.16 -27.10 -1.68
CA ASP A 316 1.60 -28.31 -2.27
C ASP A 316 0.80 -28.03 -3.55
N GLU A 317 0.87 -28.94 -4.52
CA GLU A 317 0.33 -28.74 -5.87
C GLU A 317 -1.18 -28.45 -5.87
N GLY A 318 -1.94 -29.12 -4.99
CA GLY A 318 -3.38 -28.92 -4.87
C GLY A 318 -3.74 -27.50 -4.44
N GLU A 319 -3.07 -26.98 -3.41
CA GLU A 319 -3.28 -25.64 -2.86
C GLU A 319 -2.82 -24.55 -3.83
N ARG A 320 -1.69 -24.79 -4.51
CA ARG A 320 -1.16 -23.91 -5.56
C ARG A 320 -2.16 -23.70 -6.69
N ASN A 321 -2.81 -24.77 -7.14
CA ASN A 321 -3.81 -24.69 -8.22
C ASN A 321 -5.00 -23.84 -7.81
N VAL A 322 -5.51 -23.98 -6.59
CA VAL A 322 -6.63 -23.16 -6.10
C VAL A 322 -6.20 -21.70 -5.90
N ALA A 323 -5.03 -21.45 -5.30
CA ALA A 323 -4.50 -20.10 -5.16
C ALA A 323 -4.32 -19.38 -6.50
N THR A 324 -3.80 -20.09 -7.52
CA THR A 324 -3.62 -19.53 -8.87
C THR A 324 -4.93 -19.08 -9.50
N LEU A 325 -6.03 -19.81 -9.28
CA LEU A 325 -7.36 -19.43 -9.77
C LEU A 325 -7.84 -18.11 -9.15
N PHE A 326 -7.62 -17.90 -7.85
CA PHE A 326 -7.99 -16.65 -7.16
C PHE A 326 -7.08 -15.49 -7.57
N LEU A 327 -5.79 -15.75 -7.72
CA LEU A 327 -4.81 -14.72 -8.04
C LEU A 327 -4.99 -14.13 -9.43
N GLY A 328 -5.50 -14.88 -10.42
CA GLY A 328 -5.62 -14.36 -11.79
C GLY A 328 -6.41 -13.05 -11.89
N THR A 329 -7.57 -12.98 -11.23
CA THR A 329 -8.40 -11.76 -11.19
C THR A 329 -7.71 -10.64 -10.41
N LEU A 330 -7.12 -10.95 -9.25
CA LEU A 330 -6.45 -9.97 -8.41
C LEU A 330 -5.25 -9.35 -9.12
N LEU A 331 -4.37 -10.19 -9.68
CA LEU A 331 -3.19 -9.78 -10.46
C LEU A 331 -3.59 -8.89 -11.64
N THR A 332 -4.61 -9.28 -12.40
CA THR A 332 -5.08 -8.47 -13.55
C THR A 332 -5.54 -7.09 -13.10
N ALA A 333 -6.29 -7.00 -12.00
CA ALA A 333 -6.74 -5.72 -11.46
C ALA A 333 -5.56 -4.89 -10.91
N THR A 334 -4.61 -5.53 -10.22
CA THR A 334 -3.37 -4.92 -9.74
C THR A 334 -2.58 -4.29 -10.88
N GLU A 335 -2.24 -5.08 -11.91
CA GLU A 335 -1.47 -4.64 -13.07
C GLU A 335 -2.16 -3.47 -13.78
N ARG A 336 -3.47 -3.56 -14.04
CA ARG A 336 -4.23 -2.48 -14.68
C ARG A 336 -4.30 -1.22 -13.83
N SER A 337 -4.41 -1.37 -12.51
CA SER A 337 -4.53 -0.22 -11.60
C SER A 337 -3.22 0.54 -11.40
N ALA A 338 -2.07 -0.11 -11.59
CA ALA A 338 -0.75 0.47 -11.34
C ALA A 338 -0.14 1.21 -12.55
N VAL A 339 -0.69 1.00 -13.76
CA VAL A 339 -0.12 1.54 -15.01
C VAL A 339 -0.67 2.92 -15.37
N PHE A 340 0.18 3.94 -15.44
CA PHE A 340 -0.18 5.34 -15.74
C PHE A 340 0.41 5.84 -17.08
N ASP A 341 0.41 5.02 -18.13
CA ASP A 341 0.98 5.36 -19.45
C ASP A 341 -0.08 5.55 -20.56
N GLY A 342 -1.36 5.49 -20.19
CA GLY A 342 -2.49 5.59 -21.11
C GLY A 342 -2.98 4.25 -21.69
N SER A 343 -2.28 3.14 -21.42
CA SER A 343 -2.73 1.80 -21.86
C SER A 343 -3.81 1.18 -20.96
N ALA A 344 -3.91 1.65 -19.71
CA ALA A 344 -4.87 1.17 -18.73
C ALA A 344 -6.10 2.09 -18.60
N PRO A 345 -7.26 1.55 -18.15
CA PRO A 345 -8.43 2.37 -17.87
C PRO A 345 -8.14 3.41 -16.79
N VAL A 346 -8.59 4.64 -17.04
CA VAL A 346 -8.60 5.70 -16.03
C VAL A 346 -9.77 5.50 -15.06
N PHE A 347 -9.60 5.98 -13.84
CA PHE A 347 -10.66 6.12 -12.86
C PHE A 347 -11.82 6.95 -13.43
N ASP A 348 -13.03 6.40 -13.36
CA ASP A 348 -14.26 7.05 -13.81
C ASP A 348 -15.21 7.28 -12.64
N TRP A 349 -15.27 8.54 -12.18
CA TRP A 349 -16.14 8.92 -11.08
C TRP A 349 -17.64 8.69 -11.38
N GLU A 350 -18.08 8.82 -12.63
CA GLU A 350 -19.51 8.65 -12.98
C GLU A 350 -19.91 7.18 -12.90
N TRP A 351 -19.00 6.29 -13.30
CA TRP A 351 -19.19 4.86 -13.12
C TRP A 351 -19.20 4.49 -11.64
N VAL A 352 -18.26 5.00 -10.84
CA VAL A 352 -18.20 4.73 -9.40
C VAL A 352 -19.47 5.15 -8.67
N VAL A 353 -20.00 6.34 -8.96
CA VAL A 353 -21.22 6.85 -8.31
C VAL A 353 -22.45 6.02 -8.67
N ARG A 354 -22.51 5.48 -9.90
CA ARG A 354 -23.63 4.64 -10.36
C ARG A 354 -23.48 3.18 -10.00
N SER A 355 -22.30 2.73 -9.60
CA SER A 355 -22.02 1.33 -9.30
C SER A 355 -22.75 0.90 -8.02
N PRO A 356 -23.59 -0.16 -8.08
CA PRO A 356 -24.30 -0.65 -6.91
C PRO A 356 -23.35 -1.26 -5.87
N ASP A 357 -22.17 -1.71 -6.27
CA ASP A 357 -21.21 -2.40 -5.40
C ASP A 357 -20.23 -1.45 -4.70
N LEU A 358 -20.22 -0.16 -5.06
CA LEU A 358 -19.29 0.82 -4.52
C LEU A 358 -19.97 1.83 -3.59
N LEU A 359 -19.33 2.08 -2.45
CA LEU A 359 -19.73 3.11 -1.51
C LEU A 359 -18.67 4.22 -1.51
N SER A 360 -19.07 5.45 -1.77
CA SER A 360 -18.20 6.61 -1.60
C SER A 360 -18.80 7.56 -0.58
N THR A 361 -17.99 7.97 0.38
CA THR A 361 -18.28 9.03 1.36
C THR A 361 -17.76 10.39 0.88
N GLN A 362 -17.17 10.43 -0.33
CA GLN A 362 -16.57 11.65 -0.87
C GLN A 362 -17.56 12.45 -1.71
N PRO A 363 -17.50 13.78 -1.66
CA PRO A 363 -18.25 14.63 -2.59
C PRO A 363 -17.95 14.30 -4.05
N GLN A 364 -18.94 14.38 -4.93
CA GLN A 364 -18.75 14.09 -6.36
C GLN A 364 -17.68 14.98 -7.03
N GLU A 365 -17.56 16.23 -6.59
CA GLU A 365 -16.52 17.16 -7.06
C GLU A 365 -15.10 16.65 -6.74
N TYR A 366 -14.93 16.06 -5.56
CA TYR A 366 -13.66 15.44 -5.19
C TYR A 366 -13.37 14.22 -6.08
N LEU A 367 -14.35 13.34 -6.32
CA LEU A 367 -14.17 12.19 -7.21
C LEU A 367 -13.86 12.61 -8.66
N ARG A 368 -14.49 13.70 -9.13
CA ARG A 368 -14.17 14.31 -10.42
C ARG A 368 -12.73 14.80 -10.45
N THR A 369 -12.23 15.40 -9.37
CA THR A 369 -10.82 15.80 -9.23
C THR A 369 -9.88 14.60 -9.35
N ILE A 370 -10.19 13.47 -8.70
CA ILE A 370 -9.42 12.23 -8.84
C ILE A 370 -9.40 11.74 -10.30
N THR A 371 -10.53 11.80 -11.01
CA THR A 371 -10.59 11.45 -12.44
C THR A 371 -9.70 12.35 -13.29
N LEU A 372 -9.69 13.67 -13.03
CA LEU A 372 -8.83 14.61 -13.75
C LEU A 372 -7.35 14.33 -13.49
N LEU A 373 -6.98 14.05 -12.24
CA LEU A 373 -5.61 13.71 -11.84
C LEU A 373 -5.14 12.40 -12.45
N ASP A 374 -5.99 11.38 -12.51
CA ASP A 374 -5.65 10.11 -13.18
C ASP A 374 -5.43 10.30 -14.69
N ARG A 375 -6.36 11.01 -15.34
CA ARG A 375 -6.23 11.33 -16.77
C ARG A 375 -4.97 12.11 -17.06
N LEU A 376 -4.59 13.05 -16.19
CA LEU A 376 -3.36 13.79 -16.34
C LEU A 376 -2.14 12.88 -16.24
N GLN A 377 -2.11 12.02 -15.22
CA GLN A 377 -1.00 11.08 -15.02
C GLN A 377 -0.85 10.08 -16.17
N SER A 378 -1.96 9.71 -16.80
CA SER A 378 -2.03 8.74 -17.91
C SER A 378 -1.83 9.36 -19.29
N ARG A 379 -1.47 10.65 -19.41
CA ARG A 379 -1.21 11.29 -20.70
C ARG A 379 0.20 10.96 -21.19
N PRO A 380 0.39 10.84 -22.52
CA PRO A 380 1.72 10.69 -23.08
C PRO A 380 2.54 11.99 -22.88
N PRO A 381 3.88 11.90 -22.76
CA PRO A 381 4.73 13.05 -22.44
C PRO A 381 4.57 14.25 -23.37
N HIS A 382 4.40 14.05 -24.68
CA HIS A 382 4.22 15.15 -25.64
C HIS A 382 2.94 15.96 -25.35
N SER A 383 1.83 15.30 -24.98
CA SER A 383 0.59 15.99 -24.61
C SER A 383 0.70 16.76 -23.30
N LEU A 384 1.60 16.34 -22.39
CA LEU A 384 1.90 17.07 -21.17
C LEU A 384 2.74 18.32 -21.47
N VAL A 385 3.72 18.23 -22.38
CA VAL A 385 4.49 19.39 -22.85
C VAL A 385 3.56 20.42 -23.50
N GLU A 386 2.71 20.02 -24.45
CA GLU A 386 1.74 20.92 -25.10
C GLU A 386 0.76 21.56 -24.11
N MET A 387 0.40 20.84 -23.04
CA MET A 387 -0.39 21.42 -21.95
C MET A 387 0.41 22.50 -21.22
N MET A 388 1.63 22.19 -20.80
CA MET A 388 2.50 23.12 -20.07
C MET A 388 2.91 24.34 -20.90
N GLU A 389 3.03 24.19 -22.23
CA GLU A 389 3.27 25.30 -23.16
C GLU A 389 2.08 26.25 -23.26
N ARG A 390 0.85 25.73 -23.33
CA ARG A 390 -0.36 26.58 -23.30
C ARG A 390 -0.50 27.33 -21.98
N MET A 391 -0.17 26.68 -20.86
CA MET A 391 -0.24 27.32 -19.54
C MET A 391 0.86 28.37 -19.33
N ALA A 392 1.92 28.36 -20.14
CA ALA A 392 3.02 29.30 -20.00
C ALA A 392 2.60 30.75 -20.32
N GLU A 393 1.52 30.96 -21.07
CA GLU A 393 0.94 32.28 -21.33
C GLU A 393 0.39 32.92 -20.04
N ASP A 394 -0.23 32.11 -19.17
CA ASP A 394 -0.88 32.57 -17.95
C ASP A 394 0.02 32.50 -16.71
N VAL A 395 0.96 31.53 -16.66
CA VAL A 395 1.78 31.23 -15.47
C VAL A 395 3.24 31.67 -15.63
N GLY A 396 3.75 31.68 -16.87
CA GLY A 396 5.10 32.10 -17.22
C GLY A 396 5.91 31.07 -18.03
N GLY A 397 6.79 31.58 -18.89
CA GLY A 397 7.61 30.78 -19.82
C GLY A 397 8.49 29.69 -19.19
N TRP A 398 8.82 29.83 -17.91
CA TRP A 398 9.63 28.88 -17.15
C TRP A 398 8.91 27.52 -16.91
N VAL A 399 7.56 27.49 -16.99
CA VAL A 399 6.77 26.25 -16.92
C VAL A 399 7.06 25.39 -18.15
N ALA A 400 6.92 25.98 -19.33
CA ALA A 400 7.20 25.34 -20.62
C ALA A 400 8.68 24.94 -20.75
N GLU A 401 9.58 25.80 -20.28
CA GLU A 401 11.02 25.50 -20.33
C GLU A 401 11.38 24.28 -19.50
N GLY A 402 10.87 24.18 -18.26
CA GLY A 402 11.08 22.98 -17.45
C GLY A 402 10.50 21.72 -18.12
N ALA A 403 9.36 21.83 -18.80
CA ALA A 403 8.76 20.71 -19.52
C ALA A 403 9.66 20.18 -20.65
N ARG A 404 10.23 21.11 -21.45
CA ARG A 404 11.19 20.76 -22.51
C ARG A 404 12.47 20.14 -21.94
N LEU A 405 13.03 20.70 -20.88
CA LEU A 405 14.20 20.17 -20.18
C LEU A 405 13.96 18.74 -19.66
N ALA A 406 12.79 18.49 -19.08
CA ALA A 406 12.43 17.17 -18.56
C ALA A 406 12.36 16.11 -19.67
N VAL A 407 11.70 16.41 -20.79
CA VAL A 407 11.61 15.49 -21.94
C VAL A 407 12.98 15.27 -22.61
N ALA A 408 13.86 16.28 -22.59
CA ALA A 408 15.25 16.15 -23.03
C ALA A 408 16.12 15.29 -22.08
N GLY A 409 15.57 14.85 -20.94
CA GLY A 409 16.28 14.06 -19.93
C GLY A 409 17.07 14.89 -18.92
N ASN A 410 17.05 16.22 -19.01
CA ASN A 410 17.73 17.11 -18.08
C ASN A 410 16.87 17.40 -16.84
N CYS A 411 16.65 16.35 -16.04
CA CYS A 411 15.70 16.37 -14.92
C CYS A 411 16.06 17.40 -13.85
N ALA A 412 17.34 17.54 -13.49
CA ALA A 412 17.77 18.51 -12.48
C ALA A 412 17.50 19.96 -12.94
N ALA A 413 17.85 20.30 -14.18
CA ALA A 413 17.58 21.64 -14.72
C ALA A 413 16.06 21.92 -14.85
N ALA A 414 15.27 20.91 -15.20
CA ALA A 414 13.81 21.03 -15.24
C ALA A 414 13.23 21.39 -13.86
N LEU A 415 13.66 20.68 -12.81
CA LEU A 415 13.24 20.94 -11.42
C LEU A 415 13.63 22.36 -10.97
N VAL A 416 14.86 22.79 -11.29
CA VAL A 416 15.33 24.17 -11.00
C VAL A 416 14.50 25.21 -11.75
N SER A 417 14.13 24.95 -13.00
CA SER A 417 13.23 25.82 -13.79
C SER A 417 11.86 25.99 -13.14
N TRP A 418 11.38 25.00 -12.39
CA TRP A 418 10.14 25.08 -11.63
C TRP A 418 10.32 25.58 -10.20
N GLY A 419 11.53 26.00 -9.80
CA GLY A 419 11.78 26.65 -8.51
C GLY A 419 12.13 25.72 -7.36
N VAL A 420 12.43 24.45 -7.64
CA VAL A 420 13.11 23.57 -6.68
C VAL A 420 14.55 24.05 -6.53
N ASP A 421 15.09 24.12 -5.31
CA ASP A 421 16.48 24.50 -5.09
C ASP A 421 17.46 23.48 -5.69
N GLU A 422 18.67 23.92 -6.02
CA GLU A 422 19.65 23.10 -6.75
C GLU A 422 20.09 21.85 -5.98
N GLU A 423 20.21 21.95 -4.65
CA GLU A 423 20.58 20.83 -3.80
C GLU A 423 19.49 19.74 -3.85
N THR A 424 18.23 20.13 -3.62
CA THR A 424 17.08 19.23 -3.68
C THR A 424 16.88 18.67 -5.09
N ALA A 425 17.02 19.50 -6.14
CA ALA A 425 16.93 19.05 -7.53
C ALA A 425 17.99 18.00 -7.89
N THR A 426 19.23 18.18 -7.40
CA THR A 426 20.32 17.21 -7.58
C THR A 426 20.00 15.90 -6.88
N VAL A 427 19.48 15.97 -5.65
CA VAL A 427 19.05 14.82 -4.87
C VAL A 427 17.94 14.03 -5.57
N LEU A 428 16.88 14.70 -6.00
CA LEU A 428 15.74 14.05 -6.67
C LEU A 428 16.16 13.41 -8.01
N ALA A 429 17.07 14.07 -8.74
CA ALA A 429 17.58 13.58 -10.01
C ALA A 429 18.62 12.45 -9.88
N ASP A 430 19.22 12.21 -8.71
CA ASP A 430 20.27 11.19 -8.53
C ASP A 430 19.73 9.78 -8.81
N PRO A 431 20.20 9.08 -9.87
CA PRO A 431 19.69 7.76 -10.26
C PRO A 431 19.94 6.65 -9.22
N ARG A 432 20.73 6.91 -8.17
CA ARG A 432 21.05 5.94 -7.13
C ARG A 432 20.06 5.96 -5.96
N ARG A 433 19.19 6.97 -5.89
CA ARG A 433 18.30 7.18 -4.73
C ARG A 433 16.90 6.67 -4.98
N ALA A 434 16.22 6.13 -3.97
CA ALA A 434 14.79 5.88 -4.10
C ALA A 434 14.04 7.20 -4.37
N LEU A 435 12.93 7.14 -5.12
CA LEU A 435 12.10 8.30 -5.34
C LEU A 435 10.62 7.92 -5.51
N LEU A 436 9.80 8.47 -4.63
CA LEU A 436 8.34 8.34 -4.67
C LEU A 436 7.73 9.48 -5.49
N PHE A 437 6.61 9.19 -6.14
CA PHE A 437 5.94 10.17 -7.00
C PHE A 437 5.39 11.37 -6.22
N HIS A 438 4.79 11.16 -5.04
CA HIS A 438 4.24 12.26 -4.25
C HIS A 438 5.35 13.20 -3.75
N THR A 439 6.55 12.70 -3.45
CA THR A 439 7.70 13.53 -3.09
C THR A 439 8.07 14.47 -4.22
N LEU A 440 8.08 13.99 -5.48
CA LEU A 440 8.26 14.87 -6.64
C LEU A 440 7.14 15.90 -6.74
N VAL A 441 5.89 15.49 -6.56
CA VAL A 441 4.73 16.40 -6.63
C VAL A 441 4.86 17.49 -5.58
N ASP A 442 5.17 17.17 -4.33
CA ASP A 442 5.25 18.13 -3.22
C ASP A 442 6.43 19.11 -3.37
N GLU A 443 7.60 18.63 -3.79
CA GLU A 443 8.77 19.49 -4.02
C GLU A 443 8.56 20.43 -5.20
N ILE A 444 8.04 19.91 -6.32
CA ILE A 444 7.68 20.74 -7.48
C ILE A 444 6.60 21.75 -7.08
N ARG A 445 5.55 21.32 -6.37
CA ARG A 445 4.47 22.20 -5.92
C ARG A 445 5.01 23.35 -5.08
N THR A 446 5.92 23.06 -4.17
CA THR A 446 6.59 24.05 -3.32
C THR A 446 7.41 25.03 -4.15
N GLY A 447 8.18 24.53 -5.13
CA GLY A 447 8.94 25.36 -6.06
C GLY A 447 8.06 26.28 -6.92
N LEU A 448 6.98 25.73 -7.49
CA LEU A 448 6.02 26.47 -8.31
C LEU A 448 5.33 27.58 -7.52
N ALA A 449 4.95 27.30 -6.27
CA ALA A 449 4.36 28.29 -5.37
C ALA A 449 5.34 29.44 -5.07
N LYS A 450 6.64 29.13 -4.82
CA LYS A 450 7.69 30.16 -4.65
C LYS A 450 7.87 31.03 -5.89
N ARG A 451 7.59 30.50 -7.09
CA ARG A 451 7.61 31.25 -8.36
C ARG A 451 6.31 32.00 -8.68
N GLY A 452 5.30 31.93 -7.81
CA GLY A 452 4.04 32.66 -7.95
C GLY A 452 3.02 32.00 -8.86
N ALA A 453 3.10 30.68 -9.07
CA ALA A 453 2.06 29.97 -9.81
C ALA A 453 0.69 30.07 -9.10
N PRO A 454 -0.42 30.30 -9.81
CA PRO A 454 -1.75 30.42 -9.20
C PRO A 454 -2.20 29.13 -8.50
N ASP A 455 -2.76 29.24 -7.29
CA ASP A 455 -3.23 28.10 -6.47
C ASP A 455 -4.15 27.14 -7.23
N LYS A 456 -5.04 27.68 -8.07
CA LYS A 456 -6.02 26.90 -8.84
C LYS A 456 -5.38 25.95 -9.87
N GLU A 457 -4.17 26.27 -10.35
CA GLU A 457 -3.46 25.48 -11.37
C GLU A 457 -2.30 24.69 -10.79
N LEU A 458 -1.85 25.10 -9.59
CA LEU A 458 -0.65 24.63 -8.93
C LEU A 458 -0.57 23.10 -8.86
N LEU A 459 -1.65 22.43 -8.43
CA LEU A 459 -1.66 20.97 -8.32
C LEU A 459 -1.56 20.28 -9.70
N GLY A 460 -2.29 20.79 -10.70
CA GLY A 460 -2.28 20.23 -12.05
C GLY A 460 -0.90 20.34 -12.69
N ILE A 461 -0.26 21.51 -12.62
CA ILE A 461 1.10 21.72 -13.13
C ILE A 461 2.09 20.80 -12.41
N SER A 462 2.00 20.69 -11.08
CA SER A 462 2.90 19.86 -10.27
C SER A 462 2.83 18.39 -10.68
N VAL A 463 1.63 17.86 -10.91
CA VAL A 463 1.43 16.47 -11.33
C VAL A 463 1.91 16.24 -12.76
N ALA A 464 1.64 17.16 -13.68
CA ALA A 464 2.14 17.08 -15.06
C ALA A 464 3.67 17.07 -15.11
N ALA A 465 4.29 18.00 -14.38
CA ALA A 465 5.73 18.14 -14.22
C ALA A 465 6.37 16.87 -13.61
N ALA A 466 5.77 16.33 -12.54
CA ALA A 466 6.21 15.08 -11.91
C ALA A 466 6.10 13.88 -12.88
N CYS A 467 5.07 13.82 -13.73
CA CYS A 467 4.97 12.79 -14.77
C CYS A 467 6.08 12.89 -15.82
N LEU A 468 6.41 14.10 -16.27
CA LEU A 468 7.50 14.32 -17.24
C LEU A 468 8.86 13.91 -16.67
N VAL A 469 9.20 14.42 -15.47
CA VAL A 469 10.44 14.07 -14.78
C VAL A 469 10.48 12.57 -14.46
N GLY A 470 9.39 12.02 -13.93
CA GLY A 470 9.32 10.62 -13.57
C GLY A 470 9.52 9.69 -14.77
N SER A 471 8.94 10.02 -15.92
CA SER A 471 9.13 9.27 -17.17
C SER A 471 10.59 9.32 -17.64
N ALA A 472 11.21 10.50 -17.61
CA ALA A 472 12.60 10.67 -18.01
C ALA A 472 13.57 9.90 -17.09
N LEU A 473 13.34 9.93 -15.78
CA LEU A 473 14.12 9.19 -14.79
C LEU A 473 13.97 7.67 -14.97
N LYS A 474 12.76 7.15 -15.22
CA LYS A 474 12.53 5.73 -15.53
C LYS A 474 13.28 5.30 -16.80
N ALA A 475 13.24 6.12 -17.85
CA ALA A 475 13.94 5.85 -19.10
C ALA A 475 15.47 5.85 -18.96
N ALA A 476 16.02 6.68 -18.07
CA ALA A 476 17.46 6.68 -17.76
C ALA A 476 17.87 5.40 -17.00
N ALA A 477 17.08 4.98 -16.02
CA ALA A 477 17.34 3.75 -15.24
C ALA A 477 17.28 2.48 -16.11
N GLY A 478 16.35 2.41 -17.07
CA GLY A 478 16.25 1.28 -18.00
C GLY A 478 17.46 1.11 -18.92
N ARG A 479 18.10 2.22 -19.33
CA ARG A 479 19.30 2.20 -20.18
C ARG A 479 20.55 1.72 -19.43
N SER A 480 20.63 1.93 -18.13
CA SER A 480 21.77 1.50 -17.30
C SER A 480 21.81 -0.01 -17.03
N LYS A 481 20.72 -0.76 -17.28
CA LYS A 481 20.67 -2.22 -17.07
C LYS A 481 21.13 -3.05 -18.28
N VAL A 482 21.46 -2.41 -19.40
CA VAL A 482 21.84 -3.06 -20.67
C VAL A 482 23.32 -2.78 -21.03
N GLY A 483 24.09 -2.20 -20.10
CA GLY A 483 25.49 -1.82 -20.30
C GLY A 483 26.48 -2.75 -19.61
#